data_AF-A0A7S2NCL2-F1
#
_entry.id   AF-A0A7S2NCL2-F1
#
_cell.length_a   1.000
_cell.length_b   1.000
_cell.length_c   1.000
_cell.angle_alpha   90.00
_cell.angle_beta   90.00
_cell.angle_gamma   90.00
#
_symmetry.space_group_name_H-M   'P 1'
#
loop_
_entity.id
_entity.type
_entity.pdbx_description
1 polymer ?
#
loop_
_entity_poly.entity_id
_entity_poly.type
_entity_poly.pdbx_seq_one_letter_code
_entity_poly.pdbx_strand_id
1 'polypeptide(L)'
;PRGYLASTTEELLLAAAALRDELPSGARLVLKPSWASGGEGIILDVQEAQLAAFEFPPGGRHTAILEELIEGAAESPTLYMIGAEPCGVLADQLLSGGGAVNDGNRWPSPS
;
A
#
# COMPACT_ATOMS: atom_id res chain seq x y z
N PRO A 1 -1.56 8.48 -1.82
CA PRO A 1 -0.16 8.29 -1.39
C PRO A 1 0.77 8.53 -2.57
N ARG A 2 1.94 9.15 -2.37
CA ARG A 2 3.00 9.19 -3.38
C ARG A 2 3.79 7.87 -3.35
N GLY A 3 4.20 7.34 -4.49
CA GLY A 3 4.88 6.06 -4.53
C GLY A 3 5.47 5.68 -5.88
N TYR A 4 6.26 4.61 -5.87
CA TYR A 4 6.98 4.06 -7.00
C TYR A 4 6.71 2.56 -7.14
N LEU A 5 6.79 2.08 -8.37
CA LEU A 5 6.85 0.65 -8.68
C LEU A 5 8.31 0.25 -8.87
N ALA A 6 8.70 -0.86 -8.27
CA ALA A 6 10.02 -1.46 -8.43
C ALA A 6 9.89 -2.94 -8.78
N SER A 7 10.79 -3.43 -9.62
CA SER A 7 10.90 -4.83 -10.04
C SER A 7 12.19 -5.49 -9.54
N THR A 8 13.10 -4.71 -8.94
CA THR A 8 14.32 -5.21 -8.30
C THR A 8 14.58 -4.52 -6.97
N THR A 9 15.46 -5.12 -6.17
CA THR A 9 15.89 -4.58 -4.87
C THR A 9 16.64 -3.25 -5.04
N GLU A 10 17.45 -3.11 -6.10
CA GLU A 10 18.12 -1.85 -6.42
C GLU A 10 17.12 -0.73 -6.75
N GLU A 11 16.07 -1.04 -7.53
CA GLU A 11 15.00 -0.09 -7.82
C GLU A 11 14.24 0.33 -6.55
N LEU A 12 14.02 -0.58 -5.59
CA LEU A 12 13.41 -0.25 -4.31
C LEU A 12 14.25 0.74 -3.49
N LEU A 13 15.57 0.55 -3.46
CA LEU A 13 16.47 1.45 -2.73
C LEU A 13 16.52 2.84 -3.38
N LEU A 14 16.53 2.90 -4.72
CA LEU A 14 16.44 4.17 -5.45
C LEU A 14 15.10 4.88 -5.22
N ALA A 15 13.99 4.13 -5.25
CA ALA A 15 12.66 4.65 -4.94
C ALA A 15 12.57 5.19 -3.52
N ALA A 16 13.20 4.51 -2.54
CA ALA A 16 13.22 4.97 -1.16
C ALA A 16 13.99 6.29 -1.00
N ALA A 17 15.13 6.44 -1.69
CA ALA A 17 15.87 7.69 -1.72
C ALA A 17 15.04 8.83 -2.34
N ALA A 18 14.42 8.59 -3.50
CA ALA A 18 13.57 9.57 -4.16
C ALA A 18 12.39 10.02 -3.29
N LEU A 19 11.66 9.07 -2.68
CA LEU A 19 10.55 9.39 -1.78
C LEU A 19 10.99 10.20 -0.55
N ARG A 20 12.16 9.90 0.02
CA ARG A 20 12.68 10.65 1.17
C ARG A 20 13.02 12.10 0.81
N ASP A 21 13.42 12.36 -0.44
CA ASP A 21 13.68 13.72 -0.93
C ASP A 21 12.37 14.47 -1.26
N GLU A 22 11.32 13.75 -1.68
CA GLU A 22 10.03 14.32 -2.08
C GLU A 22 9.04 14.54 -0.92
N LEU A 23 9.15 13.73 0.13
CA LEU A 23 8.21 13.73 1.25
C LEU A 23 8.69 14.62 2.40
N PRO A 24 7.77 15.13 3.24
CA PRO A 24 8.14 15.82 4.46
C PRO A 24 9.03 14.97 5.37
N SER A 25 9.94 15.62 6.09
CA SER A 25 10.77 14.94 7.09
C SER A 25 9.89 14.19 8.10
N GLY A 26 10.23 12.93 8.35
CA GLY A 26 9.47 12.04 9.24
C GLY A 26 8.34 11.27 8.56
N ALA A 27 8.10 11.47 7.26
CA ALA A 27 7.19 10.62 6.50
C ALA A 27 7.67 9.16 6.53
N ARG A 28 6.71 8.26 6.76
CA ARG A 28 6.95 6.81 6.83
C ARG A 28 6.57 6.17 5.50
N LEU A 29 7.16 5.02 5.20
CA LEU A 29 6.92 4.31 3.94
C LEU A 29 6.23 2.96 4.20
N VAL A 30 5.49 2.48 3.20
CA VAL A 30 4.90 1.14 3.18
C VAL A 30 5.33 0.42 1.91
N LEU A 31 5.72 -0.85 2.06
CA LEU A 31 6.06 -1.75 0.97
C LEU A 31 4.91 -2.73 0.73
N LYS A 32 4.46 -2.87 -0.51
CA LYS A 32 3.37 -3.76 -0.91
C LYS A 32 3.77 -4.64 -2.10
N PRO A 33 3.84 -5.97 -1.93
CA PRO A 33 4.04 -6.88 -3.06
C PRO A 33 2.82 -6.91 -3.98
N SER A 34 3.01 -6.81 -5.30
CA SER A 34 1.90 -6.80 -6.26
C SER A 34 1.21 -8.15 -6.45
N TRP A 35 1.85 -9.22 -5.98
CA TRP A 35 1.37 -10.60 -6.09
C TRP A 35 0.63 -11.11 -4.84
N ALA A 36 0.58 -10.29 -3.78
CA ALA A 36 -0.09 -10.65 -2.54
C ALA A 36 -1.54 -10.13 -2.53
N SER A 37 -2.37 -10.71 -1.65
CA SER A 37 -3.77 -10.33 -1.49
C SER A 37 -4.13 -10.12 -0.02
N GLY A 38 -5.14 -9.29 0.24
CA GLY A 38 -5.69 -9.10 1.59
C GLY A 38 -4.71 -8.53 2.63
N GLY A 39 -3.67 -7.82 2.18
CA GLY A 39 -2.64 -7.25 3.05
C GLY A 39 -1.46 -8.18 3.35
N GLU A 40 -1.45 -9.40 2.80
CA GLU A 40 -0.32 -10.32 2.91
C GLU A 40 0.97 -9.67 2.38
N GLY A 41 2.08 -9.85 3.09
CA GLY A 41 3.39 -9.33 2.69
C GLY A 41 3.54 -7.81 2.73
N ILE A 42 2.52 -7.05 3.16
CA ILE A 42 2.65 -5.60 3.38
C ILE A 42 3.57 -5.36 4.57
N ILE A 43 4.59 -4.52 4.37
CA ILE A 43 5.47 -4.06 5.44
C ILE A 43 5.18 -2.59 5.69
N LEU A 44 4.55 -2.31 6.83
CA LEU A 44 4.30 -0.95 7.30
C LEU A 44 5.57 -0.37 7.93
N ASP A 45 5.76 0.94 7.78
CA ASP A 45 6.91 1.66 8.31
C ASP A 45 8.23 0.98 7.93
N VAL A 46 8.36 0.67 6.64
CA VAL A 46 9.44 -0.17 6.12
C VAL A 46 10.79 0.54 6.27
N GLN A 47 11.74 -0.19 6.84
CA GLN A 47 13.10 0.27 7.05
C GLN A 47 14.00 -0.11 5.87
N GLU A 48 15.07 0.65 5.67
CA GLU A 48 16.01 0.44 4.55
C GLU A 48 16.63 -0.97 4.55
N ALA A 49 16.93 -1.52 5.72
CA ALA A 49 17.43 -2.89 5.85
C ALA A 49 16.41 -3.94 5.37
N GLN A 50 15.11 -3.68 5.54
CA GLN A 50 14.05 -4.56 5.05
C GLN A 50 13.89 -4.45 3.53
N LEU A 51 14.09 -3.26 2.96
CA LEU A 51 14.13 -3.08 1.51
C LEU A 51 15.32 -3.83 0.90
N ALA A 52 16.51 -3.70 1.49
CA ALA A 52 17.72 -4.37 1.03
C ALA A 52 17.64 -5.90 1.11
N ALA A 53 16.87 -6.43 2.07
CA ALA A 53 16.63 -7.86 2.24
C ALA A 53 15.38 -8.36 1.49
N PHE A 54 14.69 -7.50 0.74
CA PHE A 54 13.46 -7.89 0.05
C PHE A 54 13.76 -8.77 -1.16
N GLU A 55 13.15 -9.95 -1.21
CA GLU A 55 13.32 -10.92 -2.29
C GLU A 55 12.12 -10.91 -3.22
N PHE A 56 12.37 -10.62 -4.50
CA PHE A 56 11.37 -10.75 -5.54
C PHE A 56 11.23 -12.22 -5.95
N PRO A 57 9.99 -12.73 -6.12
CA PRO A 57 9.79 -14.08 -6.61
C PRO A 57 10.41 -14.26 -8.01
N PRO A 58 10.95 -15.44 -8.32
CA PRO A 58 11.51 -15.73 -9.63
C PRO A 58 10.42 -15.67 -10.72
N GLY A 59 10.76 -15.21 -11.92
CA GLY A 59 9.83 -15.21 -13.07
C GLY A 59 9.52 -13.84 -13.70
N GLY A 60 10.14 -12.76 -13.23
CA GLY A 60 10.29 -11.50 -13.98
C GLY A 60 9.02 -10.68 -14.23
N ARG A 61 7.92 -10.99 -13.55
CA ARG A 61 6.64 -10.23 -13.65
C ARG A 61 6.12 -9.73 -12.31
N HIS A 62 6.92 -9.86 -11.26
CA HIS A 62 6.58 -9.45 -9.92
C HIS A 62 7.12 -8.05 -9.66
N THR A 63 6.24 -7.18 -9.16
CA THR A 63 6.59 -5.81 -8.79
C THR A 63 6.24 -5.55 -7.34
N ALA A 64 6.93 -4.62 -6.71
CA ALA A 64 6.60 -4.12 -5.40
C ALA A 64 6.29 -2.63 -5.51
N ILE A 65 5.31 -2.18 -4.74
CA ILE A 65 4.94 -0.78 -4.59
C ILE A 65 5.62 -0.29 -3.31
N LEU A 66 6.41 0.77 -3.41
CA LEU A 66 6.90 1.52 -2.26
C LEU A 66 6.21 2.87 -2.26
N GLU A 67 5.49 3.20 -1.20
CA GLU A 67 4.70 4.43 -1.14
C GLU A 67 4.68 5.04 0.25
N GLU A 68 4.23 6.28 0.34
CA GLU A 68 3.95 6.98 1.59
C GLU A 68 2.91 6.22 2.44
N LEU A 69 3.25 5.98 3.70
CA LEU A 69 2.31 5.47 4.70
C LEU A 69 1.41 6.62 5.17
N ILE A 70 0.13 6.57 4.80
CA ILE A 70 -0.88 7.54 5.24
C ILE A 70 -1.36 7.17 6.64
N GLU A 71 -1.07 8.02 7.62
CA GLU A 71 -1.52 7.84 9.00
C GLU A 71 -2.97 8.29 9.21
N GLY A 72 -3.63 7.73 10.23
CA GLY A 72 -4.93 8.22 10.71
C GLY A 72 -6.14 7.79 9.86
N ALA A 73 -5.94 7.05 8.78
CA ALA A 73 -7.03 6.46 8.01
C ALA A 73 -7.46 5.12 8.62
N ALA A 74 -8.33 5.18 9.65
CA ALA A 74 -8.97 3.97 10.22
C ALA A 74 -10.04 3.37 9.29
N GLU A 75 -10.49 4.18 8.32
CA GLU A 75 -11.53 3.84 7.37
C GLU A 75 -11.03 4.23 5.97
N SER A 76 -11.20 3.34 4.99
CA SER A 76 -10.82 3.58 3.60
C SER A 76 -12.06 3.53 2.71
N PRO A 77 -12.45 4.65 2.08
CA PRO A 77 -13.56 4.68 1.14
C PRO A 77 -13.41 3.62 0.05
N THR A 78 -14.46 2.85 -0.17
CA THR A 78 -14.49 1.72 -1.11
C THR A 78 -15.76 1.76 -1.95
N LEU A 79 -15.59 1.78 -3.26
CA LEU A 79 -16.68 1.75 -4.22
C LEU A 79 -16.62 0.45 -5.03
N TYR A 80 -17.70 -0.34 -4.96
CA TYR A 80 -17.85 -1.55 -5.76
C TYR A 80 -18.34 -1.20 -7.16
N MET A 81 -17.71 -1.75 -8.19
CA MET A 81 -18.01 -1.48 -9.60
C MET A 81 -18.28 -2.78 -10.36
N ILE A 82 -19.24 -2.78 -11.28
CA ILE A 82 -19.44 -3.82 -12.31
C ILE A 82 -19.23 -3.14 -13.66
N GLY A 83 -18.16 -3.53 -14.35
CA GLY A 83 -17.73 -2.80 -15.55
C GLY A 83 -17.36 -1.36 -15.20
N ALA A 84 -18.01 -0.40 -15.85
CA ALA A 84 -17.80 1.03 -15.61
C ALA A 84 -18.84 1.66 -14.68
N GLU A 85 -19.79 0.88 -14.14
CA GLU A 85 -20.90 1.39 -13.33
C GLU A 85 -20.74 1.03 -11.84
N PRO A 86 -21.07 1.95 -10.91
CA PRO A 86 -21.06 1.66 -9.48
C PRO A 86 -22.23 0.75 -9.08
N CYS A 87 -21.94 -0.24 -8.24
CA CYS A 87 -22.88 -1.25 -7.74
C CYS A 87 -23.66 -0.83 -6.50
N GLY A 88 -23.79 0.48 -6.28
CA GLY A 88 -24.42 1.04 -5.09
C GLY A 88 -23.72 2.29 -4.62
N VAL A 89 -24.03 2.67 -3.38
CA VAL A 89 -23.40 3.81 -2.69
C VAL A 89 -22.03 3.43 -2.13
N LEU A 90 -21.24 4.46 -1.83
CA LEU A 90 -19.93 4.32 -1.19
C LEU A 90 -20.04 3.53 0.13
N ALA A 91 -19.06 2.66 0.38
CA ALA A 91 -18.86 1.96 1.63
C ALA A 91 -17.50 2.34 2.21
N ASP A 92 -17.25 2.05 3.48
CA ASP A 92 -15.92 2.17 4.08
C ASP A 92 -15.36 0.81 4.44
N GLN A 93 -14.15 0.52 3.97
CA GLN A 93 -13.33 -0.56 4.51
C GLN A 93 -12.84 -0.16 5.89
N LEU A 94 -13.21 -0.94 6.89
CA LEU A 94 -12.73 -0.79 8.26
C LEU A 94 -11.38 -1.49 8.35
N LEU A 95 -10.33 -0.72 8.65
CA LEU A 95 -8.98 -1.26 8.76
C LEU A 95 -8.63 -1.46 10.22
N SER A 96 -7.92 -2.55 10.51
CA SER A 96 -7.35 -2.79 11.84
C SER A 96 -6.41 -1.65 12.24
N GLY A 97 -6.06 -1.54 13.52
CA GLY A 97 -5.26 -0.41 14.03
C GLY A 97 -3.91 -0.16 13.34
N GLY A 98 -3.40 -1.12 12.55
CA GLY A 98 -2.22 -0.97 11.70
C GLY A 98 -2.49 -0.58 10.25
N GLY A 99 -3.74 -0.52 9.79
CA GLY A 99 -4.09 -0.16 8.42
C GLY A 99 -3.85 -1.26 7.37
N ALA A 100 -3.38 -2.44 7.77
CA ALA A 100 -3.01 -3.52 6.84
C ALA A 100 -4.06 -4.63 6.69
N VAL A 101 -4.95 -4.80 7.67
CA VAL A 101 -5.97 -5.86 7.67
C VAL A 101 -7.35 -5.22 7.54
N ASN A 102 -8.17 -5.75 6.65
CA ASN A 102 -9.57 -5.36 6.51
C ASN A 102 -10.44 -6.16 7.48
N ASP A 103 -11.07 -5.48 8.43
CA ASP A 103 -11.94 -6.05 9.47
C ASP A 103 -13.42 -6.11 9.02
N GLY A 104 -13.73 -5.59 7.84
CA GLY A 104 -15.06 -5.60 7.24
C GLY A 104 -15.39 -4.30 6.53
N ASN A 105 -16.62 -4.22 5.99
CA ASN A 105 -17.11 -3.02 5.33
C ASN A 105 -18.31 -2.45 6.08
N ARG A 106 -18.33 -1.12 6.24
CA ARG A 106 -19.51 -0.38 6.66
C ARG A 106 -20.25 0.12 5.44
N TRP A 107 -21.54 -0.19 5.36
CA TRP A 107 -22.39 0.23 4.25
C TRP A 107 -23.75 0.73 4.78
N PRO A 108 -24.20 1.94 4.37
CA PRO A 108 -23.47 2.93 3.57
C PRO A 108 -22.34 3.63 4.36
N SER A 109 -21.43 4.28 3.64
CA SER A 109 -20.46 5.21 4.25
C SER A 109 -21.20 6.40 4.89
N PRO A 110 -20.84 6.84 6.10
CA PRO A 110 -21.37 8.06 6.71
C PRO A 110 -20.67 9.35 6.23
N SER A 111 -19.61 9.21 5.43
CA SER A 111 -18.73 10.28 4.95
C SER A 111 -19.35 11.16 3.87
#